data_AF-A0A949JW77-F1
#
_entry.id   AF-A0A949JW77-F1
#
_cell.length_a   1.000
_cell.length_b   1.000
_cell.length_c   1.000
_cell.angle_alpha   90.00
_cell.angle_beta   90.00
_cell.angle_gamma   90.00
#
_symmetry.space_group_name_H-M   'P 1'
#
loop_
_entity.id
_entity.type
_entity.pdbx_description
1 polymer ?
#
loop_
_entity_poly.entity_id
_entity_poly.type
_entity_poly.pdbx_seq_one_letter_code
_entity_poly.pdbx_strand_id
1 'polypeptide(L)'
;LARVSPSASFSLAATRMAGTSLGMKEHFIGEAYGYQRSYVEFIKDKTGTSPRGGMVMITINDDEEEDPSIDPNELPVFDYAASDMKADFRAAAIDIGLLALFNIIFFAGAYTAFLRYDVR
;
A
#
# COMPACT_ATOMS: atom_id res chain seq x y z
N LEU A 1 -16.20 8.42 6.68
CA LEU A 1 -16.68 9.75 6.27
C LEU A 1 -16.27 10.19 4.84
N ALA A 2 -15.30 9.57 4.16
CA ALA A 2 -14.77 10.10 2.88
C ALA A 2 -15.61 9.82 1.59
N ARG A 3 -16.72 9.07 1.64
CA ARG A 3 -17.50 8.66 0.45
C ARG A 3 -18.76 9.50 0.21
N VAL A 4 -18.79 10.74 0.70
CA VAL A 4 -20.00 11.58 0.72
C VAL A 4 -20.31 12.20 -0.66
N SER A 5 -19.32 12.32 -1.54
CA SER A 5 -19.51 12.90 -2.88
C SER A 5 -19.04 11.97 -4.02
N PRO A 6 -19.60 12.13 -5.24
CA PRO A 6 -19.18 11.38 -6.42
C PRO A 6 -17.69 11.59 -6.75
N SER A 7 -17.20 12.82 -6.62
CA SER A 7 -15.79 13.16 -6.86
C SER A 7 -14.85 12.45 -5.88
N ALA A 8 -15.22 12.40 -4.59
CA ALA A 8 -14.43 11.68 -3.60
C ALA A 8 -14.41 10.17 -3.85
N SER A 9 -15.55 9.58 -4.25
CA SER A 9 -15.65 8.16 -4.61
C SER A 9 -14.81 7.82 -5.86
N PHE A 10 -14.82 8.69 -6.87
CA PHE A 10 -13.98 8.57 -8.06
C PHE A 10 -12.49 8.63 -7.73
N SER A 11 -12.06 9.65 -6.97
CA SER A 11 -10.65 9.81 -6.57
C SER A 11 -10.16 8.60 -5.78
N LEU A 12 -10.98 8.08 -4.86
CA LEU A 12 -10.63 6.89 -4.06
C LEU A 12 -10.54 5.61 -4.92
N ALA A 13 -11.44 5.43 -5.89
CA ALA A 13 -11.38 4.30 -6.81
C ALA A 13 -10.16 4.39 -7.74
N ALA A 14 -9.89 5.58 -8.30
CA ALA A 14 -8.79 5.83 -9.22
C ALA A 14 -7.42 5.62 -8.54
N THR A 15 -7.24 6.16 -7.32
CA THR A 15 -6.00 5.98 -6.55
C THR A 15 -5.77 4.53 -6.15
N ARG A 16 -6.81 3.77 -5.84
CA ARG A 16 -6.71 2.32 -5.60
C ARG A 16 -6.29 1.56 -6.85
N MET A 17 -6.93 1.82 -7.99
CA MET A 17 -6.59 1.17 -9.26
C MET A 17 -5.20 1.55 -9.79
N ALA A 18 -4.77 2.79 -9.57
CA ALA A 18 -3.43 3.24 -9.90
C ALA A 18 -2.35 2.73 -8.92
N GLY A 19 -2.74 1.99 -7.87
CA GLY A 19 -1.82 1.50 -6.85
C GLY A 19 -1.24 2.57 -5.94
N THR A 20 -1.74 3.80 -5.95
CA THR A 20 -1.21 4.94 -5.16
C THR A 20 -2.07 5.29 -3.95
N SER A 21 -2.96 4.37 -3.56
CA SER A 21 -3.87 4.61 -2.45
C SER A 21 -3.20 4.53 -1.08
N LEU A 22 -3.87 5.05 -0.05
CA LEU A 22 -3.40 4.94 1.34
C LEU A 22 -3.21 3.48 1.79
N GLY A 23 -3.98 2.53 1.23
CA GLY A 23 -3.81 1.10 1.51
C GLY A 23 -2.47 0.55 1.02
N MET A 24 -1.94 1.07 -0.08
CA MET A 24 -0.62 0.69 -0.60
C MET A 24 0.50 1.11 0.37
N LYS A 25 0.38 2.31 0.95
CA LYS A 25 1.31 2.77 1.99
C LYS A 25 1.31 1.83 3.19
N GLU A 26 0.13 1.44 3.66
CA GLU A 26 0.00 0.53 4.80
C GLU A 26 0.61 -0.85 4.50
N HIS A 27 0.36 -1.36 3.29
CA HIS A 27 0.95 -2.62 2.81
C HIS A 27 2.48 -2.55 2.75
N PHE A 28 3.02 -1.48 2.16
CA PHE A 28 4.47 -1.26 2.09
C PHE A 28 5.11 -1.22 3.48
N ILE A 29 4.49 -0.51 4.43
CA ILE A 29 4.96 -0.46 5.82
C ILE A 29 4.95 -1.85 6.45
N GLY A 30 3.89 -2.64 6.21
CA GLY A 30 3.80 -4.03 6.67
C GLY A 30 4.94 -4.91 6.14
N GLU A 31 5.20 -4.85 4.83
CA GLU A 31 6.30 -5.59 4.19
C GLU A 31 7.67 -5.14 4.71
N ALA A 32 7.87 -3.83 4.93
CA ALA A 32 9.10 -3.30 5.51
C ALA A 32 9.34 -3.82 6.94
N TYR A 33 8.29 -3.94 7.77
CA TYR A 33 8.41 -4.58 9.08
C TYR A 33 8.67 -6.08 8.98
N GLY A 34 8.12 -6.77 7.99
CA GLY A 34 8.44 -8.17 7.70
C GLY A 34 9.92 -8.35 7.36
N TYR A 35 10.43 -7.50 6.48
CA TYR A 35 11.84 -7.47 6.12
C TYR A 35 12.74 -7.20 7.32
N GLN A 36 12.39 -6.22 8.17
CA GLN A 36 13.14 -5.95 9.40
C GLN A 36 13.29 -7.19 10.28
N ARG A 37 12.25 -8.04 10.37
CA ARG A 37 12.34 -9.31 11.14
C ARG A 37 13.31 -10.29 10.50
N SER A 38 13.19 -10.50 9.19
CA SER A 38 14.11 -11.39 8.45
C SER A 38 15.57 -10.95 8.58
N TYR A 39 15.78 -9.64 8.57
CA TYR A 39 17.10 -9.04 8.75
C TYR A 39 17.64 -9.25 10.16
N VAL A 40 16.84 -9.01 11.21
CA VAL A 40 17.23 -9.29 12.59
C VAL A 40 17.56 -10.78 12.80
N GLU A 41 16.80 -11.67 12.18
CA GLU A 41 17.05 -13.12 12.24
C GLU A 41 18.36 -13.50 11.54
N PHE A 42 18.63 -12.92 10.36
CA PHE A 42 19.90 -13.09 9.65
C PHE A 42 21.11 -12.64 10.49
N ILE A 43 21.04 -11.46 11.12
CA ILE A 43 22.11 -10.95 11.98
C ILE A 43 22.31 -11.87 13.20
N LYS A 44 21.21 -12.33 13.81
CA LYS A 44 21.28 -13.25 14.94
C LYS A 44 21.94 -14.58 14.56
N ASP A 45 21.64 -15.12 13.39
CA ASP A 45 22.21 -16.37 12.88
C ASP A 45 23.72 -16.23 12.61
N LYS A 46 24.14 -15.13 12.01
CA LYS A 46 25.55 -14.89 11.65
C LYS A 46 26.43 -14.44 12.81
N THR A 47 25.93 -13.58 13.69
CA THR A 47 26.73 -12.93 14.76
C THR A 47 26.46 -13.55 16.14
N GLY A 48 25.48 -14.45 16.28
CA GLY A 48 25.05 -15.03 17.57
C GLY A 48 24.44 -14.03 18.55
N THR A 49 24.36 -12.75 18.17
CA THR A 49 23.98 -11.63 19.03
C THR A 49 22.70 -11.01 18.47
N SER A 50 21.67 -10.89 19.31
CA SER A 50 20.43 -10.22 18.90
C SER A 50 20.65 -8.69 18.98
N PRO A 51 20.38 -7.93 17.91
CA PRO A 51 20.39 -6.47 17.95
C PRO A 51 19.38 -5.97 19.00
N ARG A 52 19.86 -5.44 20.13
CA ARG A 52 18.98 -4.84 21.15
C ARG A 52 18.48 -3.50 20.64
N GLY A 53 17.17 -3.38 20.44
CA GLY A 53 16.51 -2.09 20.18
C GLY A 53 16.32 -1.72 18.70
N GLY A 54 16.47 -2.67 17.77
CA GLY A 54 16.14 -2.45 16.36
C GLY A 54 17.17 -1.64 15.55
N MET A 55 18.26 -1.19 16.17
CA MET A 55 19.44 -0.70 15.47
C MET A 55 20.41 -1.86 15.25
N VAL A 56 20.65 -2.20 13.99
CA VAL A 56 21.79 -3.04 13.58
C VAL A 56 22.88 -2.08 13.14
N MET A 57 23.92 -1.92 13.95
CA MET A 57 25.17 -1.29 13.50
C MET A 57 25.92 -2.36 12.70
N ILE A 58 25.90 -2.25 11.37
CA ILE A 58 26.87 -2.97 10.54
C ILE A 58 28.14 -2.11 10.57
N THR A 59 29.13 -2.53 11.35
CA THR A 59 30.45 -1.91 11.30
C THR A 59 31.22 -2.58 10.16
N ILE A 60 31.46 -1.85 9.06
CA ILE A 60 32.35 -2.31 8.00
C ILE A 60 33.75 -1.83 8.42
N ASN A 61 34.45 -2.64 9.22
CA ASN A 61 35.84 -2.39 9.56
C ASN A 61 36.73 -3.08 8.53
N ASP A 62 37.64 -2.32 7.92
CA ASP A 62 38.71 -2.81 7.03
C ASP A 62 39.94 -3.29 7.85
N ASP A 63 39.89 -3.15 9.19
CA ASP A 63 40.99 -3.42 10.11
C ASP A 63 40.72 -4.65 11.00
N GLU A 64 41.80 -5.41 11.21
CA GLU A 64 41.95 -6.80 11.68
C GLU A 64 41.45 -7.17 13.10
N GLU A 65 40.31 -6.66 13.58
CA GLU A 65 39.69 -7.16 14.82
C GLU A 65 38.48 -8.06 14.53
N GLU A 66 38.38 -9.18 15.26
CA GLU A 66 37.37 -10.27 15.20
C GLU A 66 35.91 -9.82 15.41
N ASP A 67 35.42 -8.87 14.62
CA ASP A 67 33.99 -8.62 14.43
C ASP A 67 33.52 -9.55 13.29
N PRO A 68 32.41 -10.29 13.40
CA PRO A 68 31.98 -11.19 12.34
C PRO A 68 31.65 -10.35 11.11
N SER A 69 32.59 -10.32 10.16
CA SER A 69 32.47 -9.63 8.88
C SER A 69 31.28 -10.23 8.13
N ILE A 70 30.15 -9.53 8.13
CA ILE A 70 28.96 -9.94 7.40
C ILE A 70 29.23 -9.67 5.92
N ASP A 71 29.20 -10.72 5.09
CA ASP A 71 29.31 -10.57 3.64
C ASP A 71 28.09 -9.77 3.12
N PRO A 72 28.29 -8.61 2.48
CA PRO A 72 27.21 -7.81 1.91
C PRO A 72 26.37 -8.57 0.87
N ASN A 73 26.92 -9.59 0.22
CA ASN A 73 26.21 -10.38 -0.78
C ASN A 73 25.22 -11.39 -0.18
N GLU A 74 25.35 -11.70 1.11
CA GLU A 74 24.46 -12.60 1.83
C GLU A 74 23.28 -11.87 2.48
N LEU A 75 23.25 -10.54 2.41
CA LEU A 75 22.18 -9.74 2.98
C LEU A 75 20.83 -10.10 2.33
N PRO A 76 19.77 -10.32 3.14
CA PRO A 76 18.45 -10.55 2.59
C PRO A 76 18.06 -9.34 1.73
N VAL A 77 17.61 -9.59 0.50
CA VAL A 77 17.13 -8.53 -0.39
C VAL A 77 15.67 -8.25 -0.04
N PHE A 78 15.31 -6.96 0.02
CA PHE A 78 13.91 -6.58 0.14
C PHE A 78 13.18 -6.92 -1.17
N ASP A 79 12.38 -7.98 -1.14
CA ASP A 79 11.49 -8.35 -2.23
C ASP A 79 10.09 -7.82 -1.94
N TYR A 80 9.66 -6.82 -2.71
CA TYR A 80 8.34 -6.23 -2.54
C TYR A 80 7.28 -7.06 -3.24
N ALA A 81 6.46 -7.76 -2.47
CA ALA A 81 5.25 -8.38 -2.98
C ALA A 81 4.17 -7.30 -3.18
N ALA A 82 3.93 -6.91 -4.44
CA ALA A 82 2.82 -6.03 -4.78
C ALA A 82 1.49 -6.63 -4.25
N SER A 83 0.62 -5.76 -3.74
CA SER A 83 -0.69 -6.17 -3.21
C SER A 83 -1.48 -6.96 -4.26
N ASP A 84 -2.22 -7.98 -3.82
CA ASP A 84 -3.04 -8.80 -4.71
C ASP A 84 -4.04 -7.90 -5.44
N MET A 85 -3.87 -7.77 -6.75
CA MET A 85 -4.70 -6.94 -7.61
C MET A 85 -6.20 -7.27 -7.45
N LYS A 86 -6.53 -8.52 -7.13
CA LYS A 86 -7.90 -8.96 -6.83
C LYS A 86 -8.43 -8.38 -5.53
N ALA A 87 -7.58 -8.25 -4.51
CA ALA A 87 -7.92 -7.61 -3.25
C ALA A 87 -8.17 -6.11 -3.43
N ASP A 88 -7.35 -5.44 -4.24
CA ASP A 88 -7.51 -4.02 -4.56
C ASP A 88 -8.79 -3.73 -5.34
N PHE A 89 -9.13 -4.58 -6.32
CA PHE A 89 -10.41 -4.50 -7.03
C PHE A 89 -11.61 -4.69 -6.10
N ARG A 90 -11.55 -5.66 -5.18
CA ARG A 90 -12.61 -5.87 -4.18
C ARG A 90 -12.76 -4.66 -3.26
N ALA A 91 -11.66 -4.03 -2.87
CA ALA A 91 -11.67 -2.81 -2.06
C ALA A 91 -12.25 -1.61 -2.83
N ALA A 92 -12.02 -1.51 -4.14
CA ALA A 92 -12.58 -0.48 -5.01
C ALA A 92 -14.05 -0.71 -5.39
N ALA A 93 -14.57 -1.93 -5.30
CA ALA A 93 -15.91 -2.31 -5.75
C ALA A 93 -17.04 -1.44 -5.15
N ILE A 94 -16.93 -1.09 -3.86
CA ILE A 94 -17.93 -0.24 -3.20
C ILE A 94 -17.92 1.18 -3.80
N ASP A 95 -16.75 1.73 -4.13
CA ASP A 95 -16.64 3.07 -4.73
C ASP A 95 -17.20 3.08 -6.16
N ILE A 96 -16.92 2.02 -6.93
CA ILE A 96 -17.48 1.83 -8.27
C ILE A 96 -19.01 1.70 -8.21
N GLY A 97 -19.53 0.93 -7.26
CA GLY A 97 -20.98 0.79 -7.05
C GLY A 97 -21.65 2.12 -6.71
N LEU A 98 -21.03 2.93 -5.85
CA LEU A 98 -21.52 4.28 -5.54
C LEU A 98 -21.50 5.20 -6.76
N LEU A 99 -20.47 5.14 -7.59
CA LEU A 99 -20.41 5.92 -8.84
C LEU A 99 -21.53 5.52 -9.81
N ALA A 100 -21.79 4.23 -9.95
CA ALA A 100 -22.91 3.75 -10.76
C ALA A 100 -24.25 4.26 -10.22
N LEU A 101 -24.45 4.22 -8.91
CA LEU A 101 -25.65 4.76 -8.26
C LEU A 101 -25.82 6.27 -8.51
N PHE A 102 -24.75 7.05 -8.32
CA PHE A 102 -24.77 8.49 -8.61
C PHE A 102 -25.10 8.77 -10.07
N ASN A 103 -24.50 8.00 -10.99
CA ASN A 103 -24.77 8.14 -12.42
C ASN A 103 -26.26 7.92 -12.74
N ILE A 104 -26.86 6.86 -12.19
CA ILE A 104 -28.29 6.57 -12.35
C ILE A 104 -29.16 7.70 -11.80
N ILE A 105 -28.86 8.18 -10.59
CA ILE A 105 -29.64 9.24 -9.93
C ILE A 105 -29.56 10.54 -10.74
N PHE A 106 -28.36 10.97 -11.15
CA PHE A 106 -28.19 12.20 -11.92
C PHE A 106 -28.80 12.09 -13.30
N PHE A 107 -28.66 10.94 -13.96
CA PHE A 107 -29.25 10.72 -15.27
C PHE A 107 -30.79 10.73 -15.20
N ALA A 108 -31.38 9.99 -14.24
CA ALA A 108 -32.82 9.99 -14.03
C ALA A 108 -33.35 11.38 -13.63
N GLY A 109 -32.62 12.09 -12.77
CA GLY A 109 -32.93 13.46 -12.38
C GLY A 109 -32.92 14.42 -13.57
N ALA A 110 -31.87 14.39 -14.39
CA ALA A 110 -31.77 15.18 -15.61
C ALA A 110 -32.87 14.83 -16.62
N TYR A 111 -33.14 13.54 -16.82
CA TYR A 111 -34.19 13.07 -17.72
C TYR A 111 -35.58 13.55 -17.27
N THR A 112 -35.92 13.42 -15.99
CA THR A 112 -37.20 13.89 -15.46
C THR A 112 -37.32 15.41 -15.47
N ALA A 113 -36.22 16.13 -15.23
CA ALA A 113 -36.19 17.59 -15.35
C ALA A 113 -36.40 18.03 -16.81
N PHE A 114 -35.78 17.34 -17.77
CA PHE A 114 -35.97 17.57 -19.19
C PHE A 114 -37.41 17.32 -19.62
N LEU A 115 -38.05 16.24 -19.16
CA LEU A 115 -39.47 15.97 -19.44
C LEU A 115 -40.43 17.03 -18.88
N ARG A 116 -40.06 17.66 -17.76
CA ARG A 116 -40.84 18.74 -17.14
C ARG A 116 -40.55 20.12 -17.74
N TYR A 117 -39.51 20.23 -18.55
CA TYR A 117 -39.12 21.48 -19.18
C TYR A 117 -40.03 21.73 -20.39
N ASP A 118 -40.96 22.66 -20.25
CA ASP A 118 -41.82 23.12 -21.35
C ASP A 118 -41.06 24.18 -22.17
N VAL A 119 -40.79 23.88 -23.44
CA VAL A 119 -39.98 24.72 -24.36
C VAL A 119 -40.85 25.79 -25.02
N ARG A 120 -41.60 26.55 -24.22
CA ARG A 120 -42.49 27.61 -24.68
C ARG A 120 -41.97 29.00 -24.38
#